data_AF-A0A3C0PQ80-F1
#
_entry.id   AF-A0A3C0PQ80-F1
#
_cell.length_a   1.000
_cell.length_b   1.000
_cell.length_c   1.000
_cell.angle_alpha   90.00
_cell.angle_beta   90.00
_cell.angle_gamma   90.00
#
_symmetry.space_group_name_H-M   'P 1'
#
loop_
_entity.id
_entity.type
_entity.pdbx_description
1 polymer ?
#
loop_
_entity_poly.entity_id
_entity_poly.type
_entity_poly.pdbx_seq_one_letter_code
_entity_poly.pdbx_strand_id
1 'polypeptide(L)'
;AADPVGAPISNYQYSLDEGWSWLAFNPAITGSPATISGLTNGVKYSIELRAVNSIGPGAISQSAKATPIAMPNAPTNLSATTSAL
;
A
#
# COMPACT_ATOMS: atom_id res chain seq x y z
N ALA A 1 -32.36 14.31 -16.58
CA ALA A 1 -31.80 15.07 -15.44
C ALA A 1 -30.35 14.64 -15.34
N ALA A 2 -29.40 15.57 -15.37
CA ALA A 2 -28.00 15.24 -15.19
C ALA A 2 -27.85 14.63 -13.79
N ASP A 3 -27.38 13.40 -13.72
CA ASP A 3 -26.83 12.79 -12.52
C ASP A 3 -25.95 13.83 -11.84
N PRO A 4 -26.03 14.05 -10.52
CA PRO A 4 -25.07 14.90 -9.85
C PRO A 4 -23.72 14.23 -10.01
N VAL A 5 -22.98 14.61 -11.05
CA VAL A 5 -21.62 14.15 -11.32
C VAL A 5 -20.84 14.54 -10.08
N GLY A 6 -20.61 13.54 -9.21
CA GLY A 6 -20.02 13.76 -7.89
C GLY A 6 -18.75 14.59 -8.02
N ALA A 7 -18.47 15.44 -7.03
CA ALA A 7 -17.29 16.28 -7.06
C ALA A 7 -16.04 15.43 -7.38
N PRO A 8 -15.17 15.91 -8.29
CA PRO A 8 -14.05 15.11 -8.78
C PRO A 8 -13.13 14.71 -7.62
N ILE A 9 -12.59 13.50 -7.71
CA ILE A 9 -11.66 12.98 -6.71
C ILE A 9 -10.44 13.90 -6.68
N SER A 10 -10.16 14.47 -5.52
CA SER A 10 -9.02 15.37 -5.30
C SER A 10 -7.80 14.60 -4.79
N ASN A 11 -8.01 13.54 -4.03
CA ASN A 11 -6.96 12.61 -3.61
C ASN A 11 -7.55 11.26 -3.21
N TYR A 12 -6.72 10.23 -3.14
CA TYR A 12 -7.03 9.02 -2.41
C TYR A 12 -6.36 9.04 -1.02
N GLN A 13 -7.00 8.37 -0.08
CA GLN A 13 -6.41 8.05 1.21
C GLN A 13 -6.38 6.54 1.38
N TYR A 14 -5.35 6.05 2.05
CA TYR A 14 -5.21 4.65 2.40
C TYR A 14 -5.04 4.46 3.90
N SER A 15 -5.55 3.35 4.42
CA SER A 15 -5.29 2.87 5.77
C SER A 15 -4.48 1.59 5.69
N LEU A 16 -3.57 1.38 6.65
CA LEU A 16 -2.76 0.17 6.80
C LEU A 16 -3.15 -0.65 8.04
N ASP A 17 -3.96 -0.05 8.90
CA ASP A 17 -4.36 -0.54 10.21
C ASP A 17 -5.89 -0.63 10.27
N GLU A 18 -6.55 -1.37 9.38
CA GLU A 18 -8.01 -1.66 9.45
C GLU A 18 -8.93 -0.42 9.61
N GLY A 19 -8.65 0.64 8.87
CA GLY A 19 -9.43 1.88 8.87
C GLY A 19 -9.21 2.79 10.08
N TRP A 20 -8.32 2.44 11.01
CA TRP A 20 -8.06 3.24 12.23
C TRP A 20 -7.34 4.55 11.91
N SER A 21 -6.42 4.55 10.94
CA SER A 21 -5.64 5.72 10.54
C SER A 21 -5.62 5.86 9.01
N TRP A 22 -5.86 7.07 8.52
CA TRP A 22 -5.93 7.38 7.09
C TRP A 22 -4.80 8.30 6.67
N LEU A 23 -3.95 7.81 5.77
CA LEU A 23 -2.85 8.55 5.17
C LEU A 23 -3.26 9.00 3.78
N ALA A 24 -2.99 10.26 3.44
CA ALA A 24 -3.19 10.76 2.08
C ALA A 24 -1.96 10.44 1.22
N PHE A 25 -2.19 10.12 -0.06
CA PHE A 25 -1.08 10.02 -1.00
C PHE A 25 -0.45 11.41 -1.19
N ASN A 26 0.88 11.44 -1.22
CA ASN A 26 1.68 12.62 -1.51
C ASN A 26 2.80 12.23 -2.49
N PRO A 27 2.74 12.66 -3.77
CA PRO A 27 1.76 13.57 -4.35
C PRO A 27 0.34 12.98 -4.41
N ALA A 28 -0.67 13.85 -4.48
CA ALA A 28 -2.06 13.42 -4.56
C ALA A 28 -2.28 12.56 -5.82
N ILE A 29 -2.98 11.45 -5.65
CA ILE A 29 -3.37 10.57 -6.77
C ILE A 29 -4.88 10.62 -6.95
N THR A 30 -5.33 10.52 -8.19
CA THR A 30 -6.76 10.51 -8.55
C THR A 30 -7.11 9.33 -9.44
N GLY A 31 -6.19 8.38 -9.63
CA GLY A 31 -6.37 7.19 -10.45
C GLY A 31 -5.45 6.05 -10.04
N SER A 32 -5.63 4.89 -10.66
CA SER A 32 -4.78 3.72 -10.50
C SER A 32 -3.65 3.71 -11.55
N PRO A 33 -2.48 3.13 -11.25
CA PRO A 33 -2.12 2.40 -10.02
C PRO A 33 -1.72 3.32 -8.84
N ALA A 34 -2.07 2.89 -7.63
CA ALA A 34 -1.64 3.50 -6.37
C ALA A 34 -0.47 2.70 -5.78
N THR A 35 0.62 3.35 -5.40
CA THR A 35 1.80 2.70 -4.80
C THR A 35 2.01 3.19 -3.38
N ILE A 36 1.99 2.26 -2.43
CA ILE A 36 2.29 2.53 -1.02
C ILE A 36 3.72 2.07 -0.75
N SER A 37 4.58 2.99 -0.32
CA SER A 37 5.99 2.75 -0.02
C SER A 37 6.28 2.91 1.47
N GLY A 38 7.47 2.50 1.91
CA GLY A 38 7.89 2.63 3.32
C GLY A 38 7.25 1.61 4.28
N LEU A 39 6.73 0.50 3.75
CA LEU A 39 6.19 -0.59 4.55
C LEU A 39 7.31 -1.49 5.08
N THR A 40 7.13 -2.03 6.29
CA THR A 40 8.08 -2.97 6.88
C THR A 40 7.85 -4.38 6.35
N ASN A 41 8.92 -5.03 5.89
CA ASN A 41 8.86 -6.40 5.40
C ASN A 41 8.56 -7.39 6.55
N GLY A 42 7.72 -8.39 6.28
CA GLY A 42 7.25 -9.38 7.25
C GLY A 42 6.07 -8.92 8.11
N VAL A 43 5.64 -7.66 8.01
CA VAL A 43 4.46 -7.14 8.71
C VAL A 43 3.23 -7.31 7.82
N LYS A 44 2.16 -7.87 8.40
CA LYS A 44 0.87 -8.00 7.72
C LYS A 44 0.11 -6.69 7.84
N TYR A 45 -0.16 -6.05 6.72
CA TYR A 45 -0.96 -4.83 6.65
C TYR A 45 -2.35 -5.11 6.11
N SER A 46 -3.36 -4.40 6.63
CA SER A 46 -4.72 -4.38 6.09
C SER A 46 -4.92 -3.07 5.35
N ILE A 47 -4.89 -3.15 4.03
CA ILE A 47 -4.95 -2.03 3.10
C ILE A 47 -6.40 -1.74 2.74
N GLU A 48 -6.86 -0.54 3.05
CA GLU A 48 -8.16 -0.01 2.65
C GLU A 48 -7.97 1.35 2.00
N LEU A 49 -8.70 1.63 0.92
CA LEU A 49 -8.63 2.91 0.21
C LEU A 49 -9.97 3.62 0.26
N ARG A 50 -9.94 4.95 0.27
CA ARG A 50 -11.12 5.79 0.06
C ARG A 50 -10.78 6.98 -0.83
N ALA A 51 -11.70 7.33 -1.72
CA ALA A 51 -11.60 8.55 -2.50
C ALA A 51 -11.97 9.76 -1.64
N VAL A 52 -11.29 10.88 -1.82
CA VAL A 52 -11.59 12.15 -1.13
C VAL A 52 -11.79 13.23 -2.19
N ASN A 53 -12.91 13.96 -2.08
CA ASN A 53 -13.22 15.12 -2.91
C ASN A 53 -13.47 16.36 -2.03
N SER A 54 -13.90 17.47 -2.65
CA SER A 54 -14.21 18.72 -1.94
C SER A 54 -15.36 18.63 -0.94
N ILE A 55 -16.20 17.59 -1.04
CA ILE A 55 -17.31 17.33 -0.10
C ILE A 55 -16.79 16.54 1.10
N GLY A 56 -15.85 15.62 0.87
CA GLY A 56 -15.21 14.84 1.91
C GLY A 56 -14.74 13.45 1.45
N PRO A 57 -14.41 12.55 2.39
CA PRO A 57 -14.13 11.16 2.09
C PRO A 57 -15.39 10.41 1.64
N GLY A 58 -15.27 9.64 0.56
CA GLY A 58 -16.29 8.73 0.05
C GLY A 58 -16.24 7.34 0.69
N ALA A 59 -16.90 6.38 0.04
CA ALA A 59 -16.96 5.00 0.50
C ALA A 59 -15.57 4.34 0.55
N ILE A 60 -15.39 3.46 1.54
CA ILE A 60 -14.17 2.67 1.74
C ILE A 60 -14.19 1.48 0.78
N SER A 61 -13.03 1.14 0.22
CA SER A 61 -12.84 -0.03 -0.63
C SER A 61 -12.95 -1.32 0.16
N GLN A 62 -12.99 -2.46 -0.54
CA GLN A 62 -12.78 -3.74 0.11
C GLN A 62 -11.38 -3.78 0.75
N SER A 63 -11.29 -4.36 1.95
CA SER A 63 -10.04 -4.53 2.68
C SER A 63 -9.18 -5.62 2.02
N ALA A 64 -7.97 -5.25 1.64
CA ALA A 64 -6.97 -6.15 1.06
C ALA A 64 -5.85 -6.40 2.07
N LYS A 65 -5.44 -7.66 2.26
CA LYS A 65 -4.34 -7.99 3.19
C LYS A 65 -3.07 -8.27 2.40
N ALA A 66 -1.98 -7.59 2.73
CA ALA A 66 -0.69 -7.78 2.09
C ALA A 66 0.43 -7.86 3.13
N THR A 67 1.38 -8.75 2.90
CA THR A 67 2.61 -8.86 3.69
C THR A 67 3.78 -8.63 2.75
N PRO A 68 4.43 -7.45 2.78
CA PRO A 68 5.62 -7.21 1.99
C PRO A 68 6.72 -8.20 2.39
N ILE A 69 7.37 -8.82 1.40
CA ILE A 69 8.50 -9.72 1.62
C ILE A 69 9.77 -9.08 1.04
N ALA A 70 10.82 -9.04 1.86
CA ALA A 70 12.15 -8.70 1.37
C ALA A 70 12.72 -9.87 0.57
N MET A 71 13.60 -9.59 -0.39
CA MET A 71 14.46 -10.65 -0.92
C MET A 71 15.27 -11.26 0.23
N PRO A 72 15.46 -12.59 0.25
CA PRO A 72 16.39 -13.23 1.16
C PRO A 72 17.79 -12.60 1.02
N ASN A 73 18.47 -12.39 2.15
CA ASN A 73 19.86 -11.96 2.11
C ASN A 73 20.72 -13.02 1.41
N ALA A 74 21.80 -12.59 0.75
CA ALA A 74 22.78 -13.51 0.19
C ALA A 74 23.34 -14.44 1.29
N PRO A 75 23.59 -15.73 0.99
CA PRO A 75 24.15 -16.66 1.97
C PRO A 75 25.56 -16.22 2.39
N THR A 76 25.77 -16.10 3.69
CA THR A 76 27.10 -15.88 4.31
C THR A 76 27.66 -17.20 4.84
N ASN A 77 28.99 -17.31 5.01
CA ASN A 77 29.70 -18.52 5.47
C ASN A 77 29.81 -19.69 4.46
N LEU A 78 30.06 -19.39 3.20
CA LEU A 78 30.53 -20.39 2.23
C LEU A 78 31.99 -20.73 2.51
N SER A 79 32.26 -21.96 2.94
CA SER A 79 33.62 -22.52 3.03
C SER A 79 33.74 -23.71 2.09
N ALA A 80 34.71 -23.66 1.19
CA ALA A 80 35.06 -24.78 0.32
C ALA A 80 36.38 -25.37 0.81
N THR A 81 36.39 -26.67 1.11
CA THR A 81 37.61 -27.40 1.47
C THR A 81 37.97 -28.33 0.32
N THR A 82 39.17 -28.19 -0.22
CA THR A 82 39.73 -29.14 -1.18
C THR A 82 40.30 -30.33 -0.41
N SER A 83 39.75 -31.53 -0.62
CA SER A 83 40.39 -32.77 -0.15
C SER A 83 41.50 -33.17 -1.12
N ALA A 84 42.73 -33.27 -0.64
CA ALA A 84 43.83 -33.90 -1.36
C ALA A 84 43.88 -35.40 -1.02
N LEU A 85 44.04 -36.24 -2.05
CA LEU A 85 44.31 -37.68 -1.94
C LEU A 85 45.81 -37.93 -1.72
#